data_AF-A0A1J3FGS1-F1
#
_entry.id   AF-A0A1J3FGS1-F1
#
_cell.length_a   1.000
_cell.length_b   1.000
_cell.length_c   1.000
_cell.angle_alpha   90.00
_cell.angle_beta   90.00
_cell.angle_gamma   90.00
#
_symmetry.space_group_name_H-M   'P 1'
#
loop_
_entity.id
_entity.type
_entity.pdbx_description
1 polymer ?
#
loop_
_entity_poly.entity_id
_entity_poly.type
_entity_poly.pdbx_seq_one_letter_code
_entity_poly.pdbx_strand_id
1 'polypeptide(L)'
;LILFYEATLVLSVSKTVCSHKLYHAIFTMTRNITLLSITTGPDEALREKALSMLGKLSKYWDPFDKRVEMNKLIFVAAVFDPSKKMKFNEKSFEKLYGKGSHESIHLKDEVLGILRNLFDEYSSALNKNRSAESGTFGQSNETSYSSGQCREEVSQKTVLGNGLQYESMNDIYNELVEE
;
A
#
# COMPACT_ATOMS: atom_id res chain seq x y z
N LEU A 1 3.56 16.21 11.19
CA LEU A 1 2.46 15.93 12.15
C LEU A 1 1.18 15.60 11.40
N ILE A 2 0.79 16.41 10.41
CA ILE A 2 -0.40 16.17 9.60
C ILE A 2 -0.39 14.82 8.85
N LEU A 3 0.76 14.37 8.33
CA LEU A 3 0.90 13.08 7.64
C LEU A 3 0.43 11.88 8.48
N PHE A 4 0.90 11.77 9.72
CA PHE A 4 0.50 10.70 10.64
C PHE A 4 -0.91 10.91 11.17
N TYR A 5 -1.35 12.16 11.33
CA TYR A 5 -2.70 12.46 11.76
C TYR A 5 -3.71 11.96 10.71
N GLU A 6 -3.51 12.27 9.42
CA GLU A 6 -4.37 11.81 8.33
C GLU A 6 -4.35 10.27 8.22
N ALA A 7 -3.16 9.66 8.27
CA ALA A 7 -3.06 8.20 8.28
C ALA A 7 -3.80 7.58 9.49
N THR A 8 -3.62 8.14 10.69
CA THR A 8 -4.31 7.67 11.90
C THR A 8 -5.82 7.86 11.77
N LEU A 9 -6.28 8.94 11.16
CA LEU A 9 -7.69 9.21 10.93
C LEU A 9 -8.28 8.15 9.99
N VAL A 10 -7.62 7.85 8.88
CA VAL A 10 -8.04 6.82 7.92
C VAL A 10 -8.09 5.43 8.58
N LEU A 11 -7.09 5.10 9.39
CA LEU A 11 -6.98 3.78 10.02
C LEU A 11 -7.89 3.59 11.23
N SER A 12 -8.04 4.62 12.06
CA SER A 12 -8.79 4.53 13.33
C SER A 12 -10.29 4.70 13.15
N VAL A 13 -10.72 5.38 12.09
CA VAL A 13 -12.15 5.63 11.82
C VAL A 13 -12.76 4.51 10.95
N SER A 14 -11.94 3.63 10.38
CA SER A 14 -12.43 2.55 9.53
C SER A 14 -13.26 1.52 10.31
N LYS A 15 -14.51 1.31 9.89
CA LYS A 15 -15.42 0.29 10.43
C LYS A 15 -15.49 -0.97 9.55
N THR A 16 -14.75 -1.00 8.44
CA THR A 16 -14.76 -2.07 7.44
C THR A 16 -13.34 -2.48 7.05
N VAL A 17 -13.21 -3.59 6.32
CA VAL A 17 -11.92 -4.07 5.81
C VAL A 17 -11.41 -3.09 4.74
N CYS A 18 -10.56 -2.14 5.11
CA CYS A 18 -9.96 -1.18 4.18
C CYS A 18 -8.43 -1.43 4.06
N SER A 19 -7.99 -2.68 3.86
CA SER A 19 -6.56 -3.06 3.74
C SER A 19 -5.84 -2.34 2.59
N HIS A 20 -6.54 -2.07 1.48
CA HIS A 20 -6.03 -1.24 0.38
C HIS A 20 -5.75 0.22 0.82
N LYS A 21 -6.51 0.76 1.79
CA LYS A 21 -6.26 2.10 2.37
C LYS A 21 -5.13 2.10 3.37
N LEU A 22 -4.91 0.98 4.07
CA LEU A 22 -3.74 0.83 4.92
C LEU A 22 -2.46 0.92 4.09
N TYR A 23 -2.44 0.28 2.92
CA TYR A 23 -1.32 0.44 1.99
C TYR A 23 -1.15 1.90 1.57
N HIS A 24 -2.23 2.58 1.20
CA HIS A 24 -2.23 4.00 0.86
C HIS A 24 -1.62 4.86 1.95
N ALA A 25 -2.16 4.80 3.15
CA ALA A 25 -1.72 5.60 4.28
C ALA A 25 -0.22 5.40 4.56
N ILE A 26 0.24 4.15 4.56
CA ILE A 26 1.65 3.84 4.80
C ILE A 26 2.53 4.34 3.67
N PHE A 27 2.14 4.12 2.42
CA PHE A 27 2.87 4.61 1.25
C PHE A 27 3.04 6.14 1.29
N THR A 28 1.92 6.86 1.46
CA THR A 28 1.90 8.33 1.47
C THR A 28 2.74 8.88 2.62
N MET A 29 2.63 8.31 3.82
CA MET A 29 3.51 8.69 4.93
C MET A 29 4.98 8.46 4.59
N THR A 30 5.34 7.25 4.16
CA THR A 30 6.73 6.88 3.86
C THR A 30 7.33 7.83 2.83
N ARG A 31 6.64 8.03 1.70
CA ARG A 31 7.11 8.88 0.60
C ARG A 31 7.37 10.32 1.03
N ASN A 32 6.38 10.94 1.69
CA ASN A 32 6.46 12.35 2.08
C ASN A 32 7.49 12.57 3.21
N ILE A 33 7.59 11.66 4.18
CA ILE A 33 8.60 11.75 5.25
C ILE A 33 10.00 11.56 4.69
N THR A 34 10.19 10.58 3.80
CA THR A 34 11.48 10.37 3.13
C THR A 34 11.89 11.62 2.37
N LEU A 35 10.97 12.22 1.59
CA LEU A 35 11.25 13.45 0.86
C LEU A 35 11.64 14.62 1.78
N LEU A 36 10.93 14.80 2.89
CA LEU A 36 11.28 15.80 3.91
C LEU A 36 12.64 15.53 4.56
N SER A 37 13.01 14.27 4.75
CA SER A 37 14.25 13.87 5.42
C SER A 37 15.50 14.09 4.56
N ILE A 38 15.37 13.98 3.23
CA ILE A 38 16.50 14.13 2.30
C ILE A 38 16.62 15.54 1.70
N THR A 39 15.53 16.33 1.75
CA THR A 39 15.51 17.67 1.17
C THR A 39 16.20 18.66 2.08
N THR A 40 17.29 19.26 1.62
CA THR A 40 17.95 20.38 2.30
C THR A 40 17.08 21.63 2.19
N GLY A 41 16.83 22.30 3.30
CA GLY A 41 16.04 23.52 3.35
C GLY A 41 16.34 24.34 4.60
N PRO A 42 15.69 25.50 4.77
CA PRO A 42 15.93 26.38 5.90
C PRO A 42 15.50 25.77 7.24
N ASP A 43 14.54 24.84 7.23
CA ASP A 43 14.04 24.19 8.43
C ASP A 43 14.75 22.85 8.69
N GLU A 44 15.93 22.94 9.31
CA GLU A 44 16.73 21.78 9.72
C GLU A 44 16.01 20.95 10.79
N ALA A 45 15.33 21.61 11.74
CA ALA A 45 14.62 20.94 12.81
C ALA A 45 13.48 20.06 12.27
N LEU A 46 12.78 20.51 11.22
CA LEU A 46 11.79 19.70 10.52
C LEU A 46 12.42 18.48 9.85
N ARG A 47 13.61 18.62 9.24
CA ARG A 47 14.34 17.51 8.62
C ARG A 47 14.77 16.47 9.65
N GLU A 48 15.37 16.88 10.76
CA GLU A 48 15.73 15.99 11.87
C GLU A 48 14.51 15.27 12.43
N LYS A 49 13.38 15.97 12.56
CA LYS A 49 12.12 15.38 13.00
C LYS A 49 11.57 14.37 11.99
N ALA A 50 11.68 14.64 10.68
CA ALA A 50 11.32 13.71 9.63
C ALA A 50 12.20 12.45 9.67
N LEU A 51 13.52 12.59 9.84
CA LEU A 51 14.46 11.47 10.02
C LEU A 51 14.09 10.61 11.24
N SER A 52 13.80 11.24 12.38
CA SER A 52 13.36 10.52 13.58
C SER A 52 12.04 9.76 13.36
N MET A 53 11.11 10.36 12.61
CA MET A 53 9.84 9.73 12.26
C MET A 53 10.02 8.56 11.28
N LEU A 54 10.89 8.71 10.29
CA LEU A 54 11.25 7.65 9.35
C LEU A 54 11.87 6.46 10.10
N GLY A 55 12.83 6.71 11.00
CA GLY A 55 13.45 5.67 11.80
C GLY A 55 12.48 4.91 12.71
N LYS A 56 11.37 5.53 13.13
CA LYS A 56 10.28 4.84 13.85
C LYS A 56 9.41 4.00 12.92
N LEU A 57 9.15 4.48 11.71
CA LEU A 57 8.36 3.78 10.69
C LEU A 57 9.09 2.53 10.17
N SER A 58 10.38 2.65 9.87
CA SER A 58 11.21 1.54 9.36
C SER A 58 11.31 0.36 10.32
N LYS A 59 10.98 0.52 11.61
CA LYS A 59 10.90 -0.61 12.57
C LYS A 59 9.82 -1.63 12.23
N TYR A 60 8.78 -1.20 11.51
CA TYR A 60 7.63 -2.04 11.16
C TYR A 60 7.44 -2.14 9.65
N TRP A 61 8.01 -1.20 8.90
CA TRP A 61 7.81 -1.04 7.47
C TRP A 61 9.14 -0.89 6.74
N ASP A 62 9.87 -2.00 6.68
CA ASP A 62 11.07 -2.14 5.87
C ASP A 62 11.00 -3.49 5.14
N PRO A 63 10.77 -3.51 3.82
CA PRO A 63 10.72 -4.76 3.06
C PRO A 63 12.06 -5.48 2.92
N PHE A 64 13.17 -4.81 3.22
CA PHE A 64 14.52 -5.25 2.91
C PHE A 64 15.36 -5.55 4.16
N ASP A 65 15.03 -4.96 5.32
CA ASP A 65 15.66 -5.35 6.58
C ASP A 65 15.11 -6.72 7.05
N LYS A 66 15.98 -7.73 7.04
CA LYS A 66 15.68 -9.11 7.47
C LYS A 66 15.23 -9.21 8.94
N ARG A 67 15.47 -8.19 9.75
CA ARG A 67 15.03 -8.13 11.15
C ARG A 67 13.61 -7.60 11.31
N VAL A 68 13.03 -7.05 10.24
CA VAL A 68 11.69 -6.49 10.22
C VAL A 68 10.75 -7.50 9.57
N GLU A 69 9.89 -8.11 10.37
CA GLU A 69 8.83 -8.98 9.87
C GLU A 69 7.67 -8.14 9.33
N MET A 70 7.78 -7.73 8.06
CA MET A 70 6.74 -6.96 7.38
C MET A 70 5.73 -7.90 6.68
N ASN A 71 4.44 -7.72 6.94
CA ASN A 71 3.39 -8.48 6.24
C ASN A 71 3.21 -7.96 4.81
N LYS A 72 3.75 -8.70 3.82
CA LYS A 72 3.70 -8.35 2.40
C LYS A 72 2.33 -8.53 1.74
N LEU A 73 1.36 -9.16 2.42
CA LEU A 73 -0.02 -9.27 1.92
C LEU A 73 -0.70 -7.90 1.76
N ILE A 74 -0.18 -6.86 2.41
CA ILE A 74 -0.64 -5.50 2.21
C ILE A 74 -0.49 -5.02 0.75
N PHE A 75 0.59 -5.43 0.07
CA PHE A 75 0.77 -5.13 -1.35
C PHE A 75 -0.23 -5.94 -2.19
N VAL A 76 -0.48 -7.21 -1.82
CA VAL A 76 -1.47 -8.07 -2.47
C VAL A 76 -2.88 -7.48 -2.36
N ALA A 77 -3.24 -6.93 -1.20
CA ALA A 77 -4.52 -6.25 -1.00
C ALA A 77 -4.72 -5.07 -1.95
N ALA A 78 -3.64 -4.33 -2.27
CA ALA A 78 -3.69 -3.27 -3.27
C ALA A 78 -3.82 -3.81 -4.71
N VAL A 79 -3.28 -4.99 -5.02
CA VAL A 79 -3.49 -5.65 -6.32
C VAL A 79 -4.93 -6.13 -6.49
N PHE A 80 -5.55 -6.60 -5.41
CA PHE A 80 -6.94 -7.05 -5.41
C PHE A 80 -7.95 -5.92 -5.57
N ASP A 81 -7.53 -4.65 -5.46
CA ASP A 81 -8.34 -3.53 -5.90
C ASP A 81 -8.46 -3.54 -7.44
N PRO A 82 -9.65 -3.82 -8.01
CA PRO A 82 -9.83 -3.99 -9.45
C PRO A 82 -9.46 -2.75 -10.26
N SER A 83 -9.55 -1.56 -9.64
CA SER A 83 -9.26 -0.27 -10.26
C SER A 83 -7.76 0.02 -10.41
N LYS A 84 -6.92 -0.66 -9.63
CA LYS A 84 -5.47 -0.38 -9.49
C LYS A 84 -4.62 -1.50 -10.07
N LYS A 85 -4.93 -2.76 -9.71
CA LYS A 85 -4.19 -3.96 -10.13
C LYS A 85 -2.68 -3.85 -9.79
N MET A 86 -1.86 -4.71 -10.40
CA MET A 86 -0.41 -4.75 -10.16
C MET A 86 0.33 -3.47 -10.60
N LYS A 87 -0.11 -2.83 -11.69
CA LYS A 87 0.51 -1.61 -12.22
C LYS A 87 0.68 -0.52 -11.17
N PHE A 88 -0.32 -0.40 -10.29
CA PHE A 88 -0.31 0.55 -9.20
C PHE A 88 0.85 0.30 -8.21
N ASN A 89 1.07 -0.95 -7.81
CA ASN A 89 2.18 -1.31 -6.94
C ASN A 89 3.53 -1.08 -7.60
N GLU A 90 3.66 -1.42 -8.89
CA GLU A 90 4.90 -1.20 -9.65
C GLU A 90 5.32 0.27 -9.59
N LYS A 91 4.39 1.18 -9.89
CA LYS A 91 4.66 2.62 -9.86
C LYS A 91 4.89 3.18 -8.46
N SER A 92 4.23 2.62 -7.45
CA SER A 92 4.51 2.92 -6.06
C SER A 92 5.96 2.54 -5.68
N PHE A 93 6.41 1.35 -6.06
CA PHE A 93 7.78 0.91 -5.81
C PHE A 93 8.80 1.78 -6.54
N GLU A 94 8.53 2.15 -7.79
CA GLU A 94 9.37 3.07 -8.56
C GLU A 94 9.46 4.46 -7.89
N LYS A 95 8.38 4.98 -7.31
CA LYS A 95 8.37 6.27 -6.60
C LYS A 95 9.10 6.22 -5.26
N LEU A 96 9.13 5.08 -4.58
CA LEU A 96 9.82 4.92 -3.29
C LEU A 96 11.32 4.63 -3.44
N TYR A 97 11.68 3.75 -4.39
CA TYR A 97 13.03 3.20 -4.50
C TYR A 97 13.75 3.62 -5.78
N GLY A 98 13.05 4.25 -6.72
CA GLY A 98 13.57 4.68 -8.01
C GLY A 98 13.14 3.75 -9.15
N LYS A 99 12.87 4.35 -10.31
CA LYS A 99 12.45 3.64 -11.51
C LYS A 99 13.55 2.69 -12.00
N GLY A 100 13.21 1.42 -12.17
CA GLY A 100 14.15 0.38 -12.60
C GLY A 100 15.20 -0.01 -11.55
N SER A 101 15.04 0.42 -10.29
CA SER A 101 15.89 -0.02 -9.18
C SER A 101 15.75 -1.51 -8.92
N HIS A 102 16.81 -2.12 -8.36
CA HIS A 102 16.79 -3.53 -7.98
C HIS A 102 15.70 -3.81 -6.94
N GLU A 103 15.53 -2.90 -5.99
CA GLU A 103 14.52 -2.91 -4.94
C GLU A 103 13.10 -2.93 -5.51
N SER A 104 12.82 -2.06 -6.49
CA SER A 104 11.51 -1.99 -7.13
C SER A 104 11.18 -3.26 -7.92
N ILE A 105 12.16 -3.81 -8.64
CA ILE A 105 11.99 -5.05 -9.42
C ILE A 105 11.79 -6.23 -8.48
N HIS A 106 12.62 -6.33 -7.43
CA HIS A 106 12.53 -7.40 -6.43
C HIS A 106 11.16 -7.44 -5.76
N LEU A 107 10.64 -6.29 -5.31
CA LEU A 107 9.32 -6.21 -4.69
C LEU A 107 8.19 -6.56 -5.66
N LYS A 108 8.28 -6.13 -6.91
CA LYS A 108 7.32 -6.52 -7.96
C LYS A 108 7.28 -8.05 -8.11
N ASP A 109 8.43 -8.68 -8.28
CA ASP A 109 8.52 -10.13 -8.49
C ASP A 109 8.06 -10.90 -7.27
N GLU A 110 8.37 -10.40 -6.07
CA GLU A 110 7.94 -11.01 -4.82
C GLU A 110 6.41 -10.98 -4.66
N VAL A 111 5.75 -9.84 -4.95
CA VAL A 111 4.29 -9.75 -4.91
C VAL A 111 3.64 -10.66 -5.95
N LEU A 112 4.20 -10.74 -7.16
CA LEU A 112 3.74 -11.68 -8.18
C LEU A 112 3.93 -13.15 -7.73
N GLY A 113 5.02 -13.46 -7.04
CA GLY A 113 5.26 -14.77 -6.44
C GLY A 113 4.21 -15.13 -5.40
N ILE A 114 3.89 -14.20 -4.49
CA ILE A 114 2.83 -14.40 -3.49
C ILE A 114 1.47 -14.64 -4.16
N LEU A 115 1.13 -13.87 -5.20
CA LEU A 115 -0.12 -14.04 -5.96
C LEU A 115 -0.20 -15.41 -6.65
N ARG A 116 0.90 -15.89 -7.23
CA ARG A 116 0.97 -17.23 -7.83
C ARG A 116 0.76 -18.31 -6.77
N ASN A 117 1.47 -18.22 -5.64
CA ASN A 117 1.31 -19.16 -4.54
C ASN A 117 -0.13 -19.19 -4.00
N LEU A 118 -0.77 -18.02 -3.84
CA LEU A 118 -2.17 -17.93 -3.44
C LEU A 118 -3.11 -18.60 -4.45
N PHE A 119 -2.85 -18.41 -5.74
CA PHE A 119 -3.63 -19.02 -6.81
C PHE A 119 -3.46 -20.54 -6.86
N ASP A 120 -2.23 -21.03 -6.72
CA ASP A 120 -1.91 -22.47 -6.74
C ASP A 120 -2.56 -23.17 -5.55
N GLU A 121 -2.47 -22.57 -4.35
CA GLU A 121 -3.12 -23.09 -3.14
C GLU A 121 -4.64 -23.15 -3.32
N TYR A 122 -5.26 -22.05 -3.78
CA TYR A 122 -6.70 -21.99 -4.06
C TYR A 122 -7.13 -23.04 -5.09
N SER A 123 -6.39 -23.18 -6.17
CA SER A 123 -6.68 -24.12 -7.26
C SER A 123 -6.55 -25.57 -6.79
N SER A 124 -5.53 -25.88 -5.99
CA SER A 124 -5.31 -27.21 -5.44
C SER A 124 -6.44 -27.62 -4.48
N ALA A 125 -6.89 -26.69 -3.62
CA ALA A 125 -8.01 -26.91 -2.71
C ALA A 125 -9.33 -27.17 -3.47
N LEU A 126 -9.58 -26.41 -4.54
CA LEU A 126 -10.76 -26.60 -5.39
C LEU A 126 -10.78 -27.98 -6.06
N ASN A 127 -9.63 -28.43 -6.57
CA ASN A 127 -9.50 -29.73 -7.23
C ASN A 127 -9.62 -30.91 -6.25
N LYS A 128 -9.12 -30.74 -5.01
CA LYS A 128 -9.30 -31.71 -3.93
C LYS A 128 -10.77 -31.88 -3.56
N ASN A 129 -11.53 -30.78 -3.49
CA ASN A 129 -12.96 -30.81 -3.18
C ASN A 129 -13.80 -31.45 -4.31
N ARG A 130 -13.44 -31.21 -5.58
CA ARG A 130 -14.11 -31.87 -6.74
C ARG A 130 -13.91 -33.39 -6.80
N SER A 131 -12.86 -33.90 -6.15
CA SER A 131 -12.57 -35.34 -6.12
C SER A 131 -13.36 -36.08 -5.03
N ALA A 132 -14.02 -35.35 -4.12
CA ALA A 132 -14.77 -35.90 -2.98
C ALA A 132 -16.30 -35.94 -3.20
N GLU A 133 -16.86 -35.19 -4.16
CA GLU A 133 -18.31 -35.10 -4.37
C GLU A 133 -18.70 -35.20 -5.85
N SER A 134 -19.13 -36.39 -6.28
CA SER A 134 -20.22 -36.47 -7.26
C SER A 134 -21.52 -36.13 -6.55
N GLY A 135 -21.91 -34.86 -6.56
CA GLY A 135 -23.18 -34.44 -5.95
C GLY A 135 -23.36 -32.94 -5.84
N THR A 136 -24.12 -32.38 -6.78
CA THR A 136 -24.88 -31.13 -6.67
C THR A 136 -24.10 -29.82 -6.50
N PHE A 137 -24.11 -29.03 -7.57
CA PHE A 137 -23.67 -27.63 -7.60
C PHE A 137 -24.55 -26.79 -6.66
N GLY A 138 -24.09 -26.55 -5.43
CA GLY A 138 -24.67 -25.57 -4.52
C GLY A 138 -24.29 -24.17 -4.97
N GLN A 139 -25.28 -23.40 -5.43
CA GLN A 139 -25.15 -21.98 -5.74
C GLN A 139 -24.69 -21.25 -4.46
N SER A 140 -23.47 -20.72 -4.46
CA SER A 140 -22.95 -19.93 -3.34
C SER A 140 -23.84 -18.70 -3.15
N ASN A 141 -24.48 -18.59 -1.98
CA ASN A 141 -25.18 -17.38 -1.58
C ASN A 141 -24.21 -16.19 -1.69
N GLU A 142 -24.55 -15.22 -2.54
CA GLU A 142 -23.90 -13.93 -2.57
C GLU A 142 -24.04 -13.30 -1.18
N THR A 143 -22.96 -13.31 -0.41
CA THR A 143 -22.91 -12.53 0.81
C THR A 143 -22.75 -11.09 0.35
N SER A 144 -23.84 -10.32 0.38
CA SER A 144 -23.79 -8.90 0.10
C SER A 144 -22.93 -8.22 1.17
N TYR A 145 -21.64 -8.08 0.89
CA TYR A 145 -20.80 -7.18 1.64
C TYR A 145 -21.35 -5.77 1.39
N SER A 146 -21.98 -5.20 2.41
CA SER A 146 -22.21 -3.77 2.45
C SER A 146 -20.84 -3.12 2.24
N SER A 147 -20.64 -2.50 1.08
CA SER A 147 -19.55 -1.56 0.85
C SER A 147 -19.84 -0.34 1.71
N GLY A 148 -19.61 -0.46 3.02
CA GLY A 148 -19.53 0.69 3.89
C GLY A 148 -18.51 1.63 3.26
N GLN A 149 -18.95 2.80 2.82
CA GLN A 149 -18.10 3.79 2.18
C GLN A 149 -16.97 4.14 3.15
N CYS A 150 -15.78 3.56 2.92
CA CYS A 150 -14.57 4.03 3.55
C CYS A 150 -14.35 5.46 3.01
N ARG A 151 -14.31 6.48 3.87
CA ARG A 151 -14.12 7.90 3.49
C ARG A 151 -12.91 8.09 2.57
N GLU A 152 -13.08 8.80 1.46
CA GLU A 152 -11.98 9.16 0.54
C GLU A 152 -11.02 10.13 1.21
N GLU A 153 -9.72 9.91 1.03
CA GLU A 153 -8.70 10.90 1.44
C GLU A 153 -8.86 12.13 0.56
N VAL A 154 -8.95 13.30 1.19
CA VAL A 154 -9.00 14.58 0.48
C VAL A 154 -7.60 14.84 -0.08
N SER A 155 -7.47 14.93 -1.41
CA SER A 155 -6.26 15.50 -2.04
C SER A 155 -6.20 16.99 -1.69
N GLN A 156 -5.57 17.28 -0.56
CA GLN A 156 -5.24 18.64 -0.16
C GLN A 156 -3.82 18.92 -0.63
N LYS A 157 -3.68 19.87 -1.55
CA LYS A 157 -2.38 20.45 -1.95
C LYS A 157 -1.81 21.26 -0.78
N THR A 158 -1.36 20.57 0.26
CA THR A 158 -0.78 21.17 1.46
C THR A 158 0.73 21.22 1.29
N VAL A 159 1.33 22.39 1.54
CA VAL A 159 2.79 22.54 1.56
C VAL A 159 3.32 21.91 2.85
N LEU A 160 4.23 20.95 2.74
CA LEU A 160 4.77 20.19 3.88
C LEU A 160 5.94 20.89 4.59
N GLY A 161 6.52 21.92 3.96
CA GLY A 161 7.72 22.63 4.41
C GLY A 161 8.84 22.55 3.38
N ASN A 162 9.85 23.42 3.46
CA ASN A 162 11.00 23.46 2.53
C ASN A 162 10.62 23.51 1.03
N GLY A 163 9.48 24.10 0.68
CA GLY A 163 8.97 24.17 -0.69
C GLY A 163 8.39 22.86 -1.24
N LEU A 164 8.32 21.81 -0.42
CA LEU A 164 7.76 20.50 -0.79
C LEU A 164 6.24 20.51 -0.70
N GLN A 165 5.60 19.90 -1.70
CA GLN A 165 4.16 19.67 -1.72
C GLN A 165 3.86 18.26 -1.20
N TYR A 166 2.74 18.14 -0.51
CA TYR A 166 2.15 16.85 -0.18
C TYR A 166 1.74 16.11 -1.45
N GLU A 167 2.25 14.89 -1.61
CA GLU A 167 1.87 13.97 -2.69
C GLU A 167 1.12 12.78 -2.06
N SER A 168 -0.19 12.69 -2.29
CA SER A 168 -0.98 11.55 -1.86
C SER A 168 -0.84 10.39 -2.85
N MET A 169 -1.12 9.17 -2.39
CA MET A 169 -1.12 8.02 -3.28
C MET A 169 -2.22 8.12 -4.37
N ASN A 170 -3.28 8.88 -4.10
CA ASN A 170 -4.34 9.13 -5.07
C ASN A 170 -3.86 10.04 -6.21
N ASP A 171 -2.93 10.96 -5.93
CA ASP A 171 -2.31 11.81 -6.96
C ASP A 171 -1.48 10.94 -7.92
N ILE A 172 -0.75 9.95 -7.39
CA ILE A 172 -0.03 8.95 -8.22
C ILE A 172 -1.01 8.09 -9.01
N TYR A 173 -2.14 7.68 -8.43
CA TYR A 173 -3.16 6.93 -9.16
C TYR A 173 -3.71 7.74 -10.35
N ASN A 174 -4.00 9.02 -10.16
CA ASN A 174 -4.47 9.89 -11.23
C ASN A 174 -3.41 10.05 -12.33
N GLU A 175 -2.13 10.18 -11.97
CA GLU A 175 -1.00 10.16 -12.93
C GLU A 175 -1.00 8.88 -13.80
N LEU A 176 -1.37 7.72 -13.22
CA LEU A 176 -1.45 6.45 -13.95
C LEU A 176 -2.67 6.30 -14.86
N VAL A 177 -3.74 7.01 -14.56
CA VAL A 177 -4.95 7.01 -15.40
C VAL A 177 -4.76 7.92 -16.62
N GLU A 178 -3.88 8.92 -16.52
CA GLU A 178 -3.56 9.85 -17.60
C GLU A 178 -2.46 9.37 -18.57
N GLU A 179 -1.67 8.35 -18.19
CA GLU A 179 -0.68 7.64 -19.06
C GLU A 179 -1.31 6.60 -19.99
#